data_AF-A0AAW6H0H2-F1
#
_entry.id   AF-A0AAW6H0H2-F1
#
_cell.length_a   1.000
_cell.length_b   1.000
_cell.length_c   1.000
_cell.angle_alpha   90.00
_cell.angle_beta   90.00
_cell.angle_gamma   90.00
#
_symmetry.space_group_name_H-M   'P 1'
#
loop_
_entity.id
_entity.type
_entity.pdbx_description
1 polymer ?
#
loop_
_entity_poly.entity_id
_entity_poly.type
_entity_poly.pdbx_seq_one_letter_code
_entity_poly.pdbx_strand_id
1 'polypeptide(L)'
;MASPKDNMEQLEELFRQDGRGCLLIGYETGMDKPHAAISYQLYPVNPEQDGMTYQFLGLLHVGVETARISAFVPDTRLEIYRFPRMSDVPSISRDIPVREYITDKLLPHIRRYGLEPVVSVNLRDAVFMRSALKRPMEPGGRLRLTAAEIDRLMDFRLLQDEKARLYGYDPAYKLPLHIVETSRGILVFSDGPAGQKGLEEFYQHLADNYWWIHSEPGPVKQYDMHSVPASLAPLIDASCRKDPDTGRYVYEFTDSPVRADLPDERKLEPVFFTDMTPSAEGYRNLTEFSGCGMNRCNADIYRLLSLTRHFDRQLILDPAFSYRHQFREFVERMDSFLRGNPGDDDMGKILDDMHG
;
A
#
# COMPACT_ATOMS: atom_id res chain seq x y z
N MET A 1 3.75 -18.02 21.04
CA MET A 1 4.29 -16.87 21.81
C MET A 1 3.50 -16.77 23.09
N ALA A 2 4.15 -16.36 24.18
CA ALA A 2 3.46 -16.02 25.42
C ALA A 2 2.50 -14.83 25.17
N SER A 3 1.39 -14.77 25.90
CA SER A 3 0.48 -13.61 25.82
C SER A 3 1.23 -12.32 26.20
N PRO A 4 0.88 -11.14 25.66
CA PRO A 4 1.48 -9.87 26.10
C PRO A 4 1.42 -9.65 27.62
N LYS A 5 0.37 -10.20 28.26
CA LYS A 5 0.19 -10.18 29.72
C LYS A 5 1.22 -11.06 30.44
N ASP A 6 1.47 -12.26 29.91
CA ASP A 6 2.48 -13.18 30.43
C ASP A 6 3.90 -12.62 30.26
N ASN A 7 4.17 -11.90 29.16
CA ASN A 7 5.48 -11.28 28.91
C ASN A 7 5.81 -10.19 29.94
N MET A 8 4.86 -9.33 30.28
CA MET A 8 5.07 -8.28 31.30
C MET A 8 5.26 -8.88 32.69
N GLU A 9 4.53 -9.93 33.05
CA GLU A 9 4.72 -10.61 34.33
C GLU A 9 6.10 -11.29 34.42
N GLN A 10 6.58 -11.88 33.31
CA GLN A 10 7.93 -12.45 33.24
C GLN A 10 9.03 -11.38 33.34
N LEU A 11 8.83 -10.21 32.72
CA LEU A 11 9.73 -9.08 32.86
C LEU A 11 9.77 -8.57 34.31
N GLU A 12 8.60 -8.33 34.92
CA GLU A 12 8.50 -7.87 36.32
C GLU A 12 9.15 -8.85 37.31
N GLU A 13 9.03 -10.15 37.09
CA GLU A 13 9.73 -11.17 37.88
C GLU A 13 11.23 -11.13 37.66
N LEU A 14 11.69 -11.02 36.41
CA LEU A 14 13.12 -10.94 36.08
C LEU A 14 13.78 -9.71 36.70
N PHE A 15 13.13 -8.55 36.69
CA PHE A 15 13.63 -7.33 37.33
C PHE A 15 13.67 -7.40 38.86
N ARG A 16 12.88 -8.28 39.50
CA ARG A 16 12.89 -8.49 40.96
C ARG A 16 14.02 -9.41 41.43
N GLN A 17 14.64 -10.17 40.54
CA GLN A 17 15.72 -11.09 40.88
C GLN A 17 17.06 -10.35 40.98
N ASP A 18 17.83 -10.58 42.04
CA ASP A 18 19.18 -10.00 42.21
C ASP A 18 20.27 -10.77 41.43
N GLY A 19 19.87 -11.48 40.38
CA GLY A 19 20.69 -12.38 39.58
C GLY A 19 21.13 -11.80 38.24
N ARG A 20 21.92 -12.59 37.50
CA ARG A 20 22.19 -12.32 36.08
C ARG A 20 20.91 -12.51 35.27
N GLY A 21 20.71 -11.68 34.26
CA GLY A 21 19.59 -11.84 33.33
C GLY A 21 19.97 -11.49 31.90
N CYS A 22 19.16 -11.94 30.95
CA CYS A 22 19.31 -11.61 29.53
C CYS A 22 18.02 -10.97 29.03
N LEU A 23 18.16 -9.90 28.24
CA LEU A 23 17.04 -9.26 27.57
C LEU A 23 17.28 -9.25 26.06
N LEU A 24 16.24 -9.58 25.30
CA LEU A 24 16.17 -9.27 23.88
C LEU A 24 15.50 -7.92 23.73
N ILE A 25 16.15 -7.04 22.98
CA ILE A 25 15.74 -5.67 22.74
C ILE A 25 15.63 -5.47 21.23
N GLY A 26 14.42 -5.14 20.77
CA GLY A 26 14.17 -4.62 19.45
C GLY A 26 14.06 -3.09 19.50
N TYR A 27 14.75 -2.40 18.61
CA TYR A 27 14.64 -0.95 18.46
C TYR A 27 15.04 -0.52 17.04
N GLU A 28 14.53 0.61 16.56
CA GLU A 28 14.98 1.14 15.26
C GLU A 28 16.31 1.88 15.37
N THR A 29 17.11 1.77 14.31
CA THR A 29 18.34 2.55 14.15
C THR A 29 18.10 3.83 13.36
N GLY A 30 18.74 4.93 13.80
CA GLY A 30 18.62 6.27 13.20
C GLY A 30 17.80 7.23 14.08
N MET A 31 18.15 8.52 14.09
CA MET A 31 17.52 9.52 14.97
C MET A 31 16.50 10.42 14.26
N ASP A 32 16.48 10.42 12.91
CA ASP A 32 15.86 11.50 12.12
C ASP A 32 14.52 11.10 11.48
N LYS A 33 14.00 9.91 11.77
CA LYS A 33 12.80 9.36 11.09
C LYS A 33 11.76 8.92 12.12
N PRO A 34 10.45 9.05 11.82
CA PRO A 34 9.41 8.44 12.64
C PRO A 34 9.63 6.94 12.72
N HIS A 35 9.59 6.39 13.93
CA HIS A 35 9.86 4.98 14.16
C HIS A 35 8.58 4.17 14.28
N ALA A 36 8.55 3.00 13.63
CA ALA A 36 7.42 2.11 13.73
C ALA A 36 7.33 1.54 15.15
N ALA A 37 6.17 1.66 15.79
CA ALA A 37 5.97 1.15 17.15
C ALA A 37 6.29 -0.35 17.26
N ILE A 38 6.05 -1.10 16.18
CA ILE A 38 6.29 -2.55 16.10
C ILE A 38 7.77 -2.95 16.22
N SER A 39 8.68 -2.00 15.98
CA SER A 39 10.12 -2.22 16.07
C SER A 39 10.62 -2.26 17.51
N TYR A 40 9.85 -1.70 18.46
CA TYR A 40 10.22 -1.66 19.87
C TYR A 40 9.70 -2.88 20.60
N GLN A 41 10.62 -3.76 20.96
CA GLN A 41 10.31 -5.07 21.53
C GLN A 41 11.20 -5.34 22.74
N LEU A 42 10.63 -5.92 23.79
CA LEU A 42 11.35 -6.28 25.00
C LEU A 42 10.89 -7.64 25.49
N TYR A 43 11.82 -8.59 25.54
CA TYR A 43 11.56 -9.95 25.99
C TYR A 43 12.64 -10.43 26.95
N PRO A 44 12.28 -11.13 28.03
CA PRO A 44 13.24 -11.85 28.84
C PRO A 44 13.77 -13.06 28.05
N VAL A 45 15.05 -13.36 28.19
CA VAL A 45 15.69 -14.49 27.51
C VAL A 45 16.31 -15.42 28.55
N ASN A 46 16.10 -16.73 28.41
CA ASN A 46 16.73 -17.71 29.30
C ASN A 46 18.25 -17.71 29.06
N PRO A 47 19.11 -17.44 30.08
CA PRO A 47 20.55 -17.32 29.92
C PRO A 47 21.29 -18.59 29.45
N GLU A 48 20.65 -19.77 29.48
CA GLU A 48 21.21 -21.01 28.92
C GLU A 48 21.46 -20.86 27.41
N GLN A 49 22.65 -21.25 26.96
CA GLN A 49 23.18 -20.92 25.62
C GLN A 49 22.29 -21.46 24.47
N ASP A 50 21.76 -22.66 24.62
CA ASP A 50 20.83 -23.25 23.65
C ASP A 50 19.47 -22.54 23.70
N GLY A 51 18.96 -22.27 24.90
CA GLY A 51 17.70 -21.54 25.11
C GLY A 51 17.71 -20.14 24.50
N MET A 52 18.78 -19.37 24.69
CA MET A 52 18.96 -18.05 24.07
C MET A 52 18.91 -18.11 22.54
N THR A 53 19.61 -19.09 21.96
CA THR A 53 19.73 -19.22 20.50
C THR A 53 18.39 -19.57 19.86
N TYR A 54 17.64 -20.51 20.45
CA TYR A 54 16.32 -20.89 19.94
C TYR A 54 15.28 -19.77 20.11
N GLN A 55 15.27 -19.07 21.25
CA GLN A 55 14.35 -17.94 21.47
C GLN A 55 14.63 -16.80 20.49
N PHE A 56 15.91 -16.48 20.27
CA PHE A 56 16.34 -15.50 19.28
C PHE A 56 15.89 -15.86 17.86
N LEU A 57 16.20 -17.09 17.41
CA LEU A 57 15.84 -17.54 16.07
C LEU A 57 14.33 -17.60 15.87
N GLY A 58 13.57 -17.96 16.90
CA GLY A 58 12.11 -17.94 16.87
C GLY A 58 11.54 -16.53 16.66
N LEU A 59 12.04 -15.54 17.41
CA LEU A 59 11.62 -14.14 17.26
C LEU A 59 12.07 -13.55 15.92
N LEU A 60 13.29 -13.87 15.48
CA LEU A 60 13.79 -13.46 14.17
C LEU A 60 12.93 -14.05 13.04
N HIS A 61 12.56 -15.33 13.13
CA HIS A 61 11.69 -15.98 12.16
C HIS A 61 10.34 -15.27 12.06
N VAL A 62 9.73 -14.96 13.20
CA VAL A 62 8.47 -14.20 13.26
C VAL A 62 8.63 -12.84 12.61
N GLY A 63 9.65 -12.07 12.97
CA GLY A 63 9.91 -10.76 12.38
C GLY A 63 10.07 -10.83 10.86
N VAL A 64 10.76 -11.86 10.37
CA VAL A 64 10.93 -12.09 8.93
C VAL A 64 9.61 -12.49 8.27
N GLU A 65 8.77 -13.33 8.89
CA GLU A 65 7.45 -13.66 8.33
C GLU A 65 6.50 -12.46 8.33
N THR A 66 6.49 -11.66 9.40
CA THR A 66 5.70 -10.41 9.44
C THR A 66 6.15 -9.46 8.34
N ALA A 67 7.46 -9.28 8.16
CA ALA A 67 8.02 -8.43 7.12
C ALA A 67 7.66 -8.86 5.69
N ARG A 68 7.31 -10.14 5.46
CA ARG A 68 6.87 -10.63 4.13
C ARG A 68 5.51 -10.07 3.70
N ILE A 69 4.67 -9.70 4.66
CA ILE A 69 3.34 -9.14 4.41
C ILE A 69 3.26 -7.64 4.76
N SER A 70 4.41 -7.03 5.06
CA SER A 70 4.53 -5.60 5.35
C SER A 70 4.81 -4.79 4.08
N ALA A 71 4.46 -3.51 4.13
CA ALA A 71 4.72 -2.54 3.08
C ALA A 71 6.23 -2.32 2.85
N PHE A 72 7.01 -2.37 3.93
CA PHE A 72 8.47 -2.36 3.93
C PHE A 72 9.01 -3.11 5.14
N VAL A 73 10.31 -3.42 5.10
CA VAL A 73 11.02 -3.99 6.25
C VAL A 73 11.59 -2.86 7.11
N PRO A 74 11.13 -2.67 8.36
CA PRO A 74 11.66 -1.62 9.23
C PRO A 74 13.13 -1.86 9.54
N ASP A 75 13.87 -0.76 9.82
CA ASP A 75 15.29 -0.81 10.17
C ASP A 75 15.46 -1.20 11.66
N THR A 76 14.89 -2.34 12.02
CA THR A 76 14.85 -2.83 13.40
C THR A 76 16.11 -3.60 13.72
N ARG A 77 16.83 -3.15 14.73
CA ARG A 77 17.94 -3.87 15.36
C ARG A 77 17.39 -4.76 16.47
N LEU A 78 17.69 -6.05 16.38
CA LEU A 78 17.35 -7.08 17.37
C LEU A 78 18.63 -7.51 18.08
N GLU A 79 18.73 -7.23 19.37
CA GLU A 79 19.93 -7.44 20.15
C GLU A 79 19.66 -8.17 21.47
N ILE A 80 20.59 -9.03 21.88
CA ILE A 80 20.54 -9.69 23.18
C ILE A 80 21.64 -9.12 24.07
N TYR A 81 21.26 -8.61 25.23
CA TYR A 81 22.18 -8.10 26.23
C TYR A 81 22.18 -9.00 27.46
N ARG A 82 23.39 -9.25 28.00
CA ARG A 82 23.59 -9.91 29.28
C ARG A 82 23.83 -8.87 30.36
N PHE A 83 22.98 -8.85 31.37
CA PHE A 83 23.09 -7.97 32.51
C PHE A 83 23.71 -8.75 33.68
N PRO A 84 24.83 -8.26 34.26
CA PRO A 84 25.45 -8.91 35.41
C PRO A 84 24.55 -8.99 36.64
N ARG A 85 23.69 -7.98 36.82
CA ARG A 85 22.71 -7.85 37.90
C ARG A 85 21.46 -7.17 37.36
N MET A 86 20.32 -7.84 37.46
CA MET A 86 19.05 -7.29 36.99
C MET A 86 18.54 -6.15 37.89
N SER A 87 18.92 -6.13 39.17
CA SER A 87 18.62 -5.07 40.13
C SER A 87 19.22 -3.71 39.75
N ASP A 88 20.30 -3.69 38.96
CA ASP A 88 20.93 -2.46 38.45
C ASP A 88 20.24 -1.92 37.18
N VAL A 89 19.41 -2.74 36.52
CA VAL A 89 18.73 -2.37 35.27
C VAL A 89 17.49 -1.53 35.59
N PRO A 90 17.25 -0.39 34.90
CA PRO A 90 16.06 0.41 35.13
C PRO A 90 14.80 -0.45 35.00
N SER A 91 13.93 -0.47 36.00
CA SER A 91 12.68 -1.25 35.94
C SER A 91 11.71 -0.66 34.92
N ILE A 92 11.03 -1.52 34.16
CA ILE A 92 9.85 -1.13 33.37
C ILE A 92 8.60 -1.21 34.25
N SER A 93 7.71 -0.23 34.11
CA SER A 93 6.41 -0.19 34.78
C SER A 93 5.29 -0.20 33.73
N ARG A 94 4.11 -0.70 34.10
CA ARG A 94 3.00 -0.93 33.15
C ARG A 94 2.43 0.35 32.52
N ASP A 95 2.71 1.50 33.13
CA ASP A 95 2.29 2.83 32.69
C ASP A 95 3.22 3.44 31.64
N ILE A 96 4.41 2.87 31.41
CA ILE A 96 5.38 3.39 30.45
C ILE A 96 5.32 2.57 29.16
N PRO A 97 5.07 3.19 27.99
CA PRO A 97 5.18 2.52 26.71
C PRO A 97 6.56 1.88 26.51
N VAL A 98 6.60 0.65 25.99
CA VAL A 98 7.85 -0.11 25.76
C VAL A 98 8.85 0.70 24.95
N ARG A 99 8.39 1.45 23.94
CA ARG A 99 9.21 2.37 23.16
C ARG A 99 9.95 3.38 24.04
N GLU A 100 9.22 4.15 24.85
CA GLU A 100 9.78 5.19 25.72
C GLU A 100 10.74 4.58 26.75
N TYR A 101 10.38 3.43 27.32
CA TYR A 101 11.26 2.72 28.23
C TYR A 101 12.59 2.31 27.55
N ILE A 102 12.53 1.74 26.33
CA ILE A 102 13.72 1.33 25.59
C ILE A 102 14.58 2.56 25.23
N THR A 103 13.99 3.61 24.67
CA THR A 103 14.72 4.77 24.17
C THR A 103 15.29 5.64 25.28
N ASP A 104 14.53 5.86 26.34
CA ASP A 104 14.83 6.92 27.31
C ASP A 104 15.49 6.37 28.58
N LYS A 105 15.35 5.07 28.84
CA LYS A 105 15.90 4.43 30.05
C LYS A 105 16.91 3.32 29.73
N LEU A 106 16.48 2.30 28.98
CA LEU A 106 17.28 1.07 28.82
C LEU A 106 18.50 1.27 27.92
N LEU A 107 18.35 1.86 26.73
CA LEU A 107 19.48 2.11 25.82
C LEU A 107 20.51 3.08 26.43
N PRO A 108 20.12 4.20 27.08
CA PRO A 108 21.06 5.05 27.81
C PRO A 108 21.83 4.30 28.92
N HIS A 109 21.15 3.41 29.66
CA HIS A 109 21.81 2.57 30.65
C HIS A 109 22.84 1.64 30.01
N ILE A 110 22.47 0.90 28.96
CA ILE A 110 23.39 0.02 28.21
C ILE A 110 24.65 0.77 27.77
N ARG A 111 24.49 1.97 27.20
CA ARG A 111 25.62 2.82 26.76
C ARG A 111 26.49 3.29 27.93
N ARG A 112 25.86 3.72 29.03
CA ARG A 112 26.57 4.19 30.24
C ARG A 112 27.45 3.12 30.86
N TYR A 113 26.99 1.87 30.85
CA TYR A 113 27.72 0.72 31.42
C TYR A 113 28.57 -0.03 30.39
N GLY A 114 28.62 0.43 29.13
CA GLY A 114 29.45 -0.17 28.08
C GLY A 114 29.12 -1.63 27.79
N LEU A 115 27.84 -2.01 27.90
CA LEU A 115 27.42 -3.38 27.65
C LEU A 115 27.43 -3.67 26.14
N GLU A 116 28.09 -4.75 25.74
CA GLU A 116 28.08 -5.21 24.36
C GLU A 116 27.00 -6.27 24.14
N PRO A 117 26.31 -6.24 22.98
CA PRO A 117 25.33 -7.26 22.66
C PRO A 117 26.01 -8.61 22.39
N VAL A 118 25.43 -9.68 22.96
CA VAL A 118 25.83 -11.07 22.72
C VAL A 118 25.46 -11.49 21.29
N VAL A 119 24.32 -11.01 20.81
CA VAL A 119 23.80 -11.21 19.46
C VAL A 119 23.29 -9.88 18.96
N SER A 120 23.57 -9.55 17.69
CA SER A 120 23.09 -8.32 17.07
C SER A 120 22.76 -8.57 15.60
N VAL A 121 21.49 -8.40 15.24
CA VAL A 121 20.98 -8.61 13.87
C VAL A 121 20.07 -7.46 13.50
N ASN A 122 20.23 -6.94 12.28
CA ASN A 122 19.23 -6.07 11.68
C ASN A 122 18.18 -6.92 10.93
N LEU A 123 16.90 -6.60 11.10
CA LEU A 123 15.80 -7.33 10.47
C LEU A 123 15.88 -7.29 8.94
N ARG A 124 16.28 -6.15 8.35
CA ARG A 124 16.48 -6.03 6.89
C ARG A 124 17.51 -7.01 6.39
N ASP A 125 18.58 -7.21 7.14
CA ASP A 125 19.65 -8.13 6.75
C ASP A 125 19.17 -9.58 6.82
N ALA A 126 18.42 -9.93 7.86
CA ALA A 126 17.81 -11.26 7.99
C ALA A 126 16.79 -11.54 6.87
N VAL A 127 15.95 -10.55 6.53
CA VAL A 127 15.01 -10.66 5.41
C VAL A 127 15.76 -10.80 4.09
N PHE A 128 16.81 -10.00 3.84
CA PHE A 128 17.63 -10.09 2.64
C PHE A 128 18.29 -11.46 2.49
N MET A 129 18.94 -11.96 3.55
CA MET A 129 19.57 -13.28 3.57
C MET A 129 18.59 -14.39 3.21
N ARG A 130 17.39 -14.35 3.79
CA ARG A 130 16.37 -15.38 3.57
C ARG A 130 15.68 -15.25 2.21
N SER A 131 15.32 -14.03 1.82
CA SER A 131 14.48 -13.78 0.64
C SER A 131 15.30 -13.71 -0.64
N ALA A 132 16.41 -12.97 -0.64
CA ALA A 132 17.26 -12.75 -1.81
C ALA A 132 18.33 -13.84 -1.98
N LEU A 133 18.99 -14.24 -0.90
CA LEU A 133 20.09 -15.21 -0.97
C LEU A 133 19.67 -16.67 -0.67
N LYS A 134 18.45 -16.88 -0.14
CA LYS A 134 17.95 -18.19 0.29
C LYS A 134 18.88 -18.90 1.30
N ARG A 135 19.59 -18.13 2.14
CA ARG A 135 20.51 -18.64 3.16
C ARG A 135 19.95 -18.45 4.57
N PRO A 136 20.19 -19.39 5.49
CA PRO A 136 19.89 -19.20 6.90
C PRO A 136 20.86 -18.18 7.51
N MET A 137 20.43 -17.55 8.61
CA MET A 137 21.28 -16.67 9.40
C MET A 137 22.23 -17.50 10.26
N GLU A 138 23.51 -17.12 10.36
CA GLU A 138 24.44 -17.78 11.28
C GLU A 138 24.10 -17.45 12.75
N PRO A 139 24.36 -18.39 13.69
CA PRO A 139 24.26 -18.11 15.12
C PRO A 139 25.08 -16.87 15.50
N GLY A 140 24.48 -15.95 16.26
CA GLY A 140 25.12 -14.69 16.63
C GLY A 140 24.95 -13.56 15.61
N GLY A 141 24.27 -13.80 14.48
CA GLY A 141 23.87 -12.72 13.58
C GLY A 141 24.92 -12.26 12.58
N ARG A 142 25.94 -13.08 12.33
CA ARG A 142 27.03 -12.71 11.42
C ARG A 142 26.59 -12.82 9.97
N LEU A 143 26.87 -11.76 9.20
CA LEU A 143 26.63 -11.69 7.77
C LEU A 143 27.90 -12.03 7.02
N ARG A 144 27.90 -13.16 6.32
CA ARG A 144 28.97 -13.54 5.39
C ARG A 144 28.52 -13.28 3.96
N LEU A 145 28.92 -12.11 3.45
CA LEU A 145 28.55 -11.61 2.13
C LEU A 145 29.80 -11.39 1.28
N THR A 146 29.69 -11.70 -0.01
CA THR A 146 30.64 -11.25 -1.03
C THR A 146 30.47 -9.76 -1.31
N ALA A 147 31.45 -9.11 -1.96
CA ALA A 147 31.35 -7.69 -2.33
C ALA A 147 30.07 -7.40 -3.16
N ALA A 148 29.76 -8.24 -4.15
CA ALA A 148 28.56 -8.09 -4.96
C ALA A 148 27.25 -8.28 -4.17
N GLU A 149 27.24 -9.12 -3.14
CA GLU A 149 26.08 -9.28 -2.26
C GLU A 149 25.92 -8.09 -1.30
N ILE A 150 27.01 -7.42 -0.93
CA ILE A 150 26.98 -6.17 -0.15
C ILE A 150 26.32 -5.06 -0.96
N ASP A 151 26.68 -4.90 -2.24
CA ASP A 151 26.06 -3.89 -3.11
C ASP A 151 24.54 -4.10 -3.21
N ARG A 152 24.11 -5.35 -3.45
CA ARG A 152 22.68 -5.71 -3.49
C ARG A 152 21.96 -5.48 -2.16
N LEU A 153 22.64 -5.69 -1.03
CA LEU A 153 22.08 -5.38 0.29
C LEU A 153 21.91 -3.87 0.47
N MET A 154 22.84 -3.05 -0.03
CA MET A 154 22.71 -1.58 0.01
C MET A 154 21.53 -1.11 -0.83
N ASP A 155 21.38 -1.64 -2.05
CA ASP A 155 20.22 -1.37 -2.91
C ASP A 155 18.90 -1.77 -2.23
N PHE A 156 18.88 -2.96 -1.62
CA PHE A 156 17.72 -3.43 -0.87
C PHE A 156 17.34 -2.48 0.27
N ARG A 157 18.31 -2.03 1.07
CA ARG A 157 18.07 -1.09 2.18
C ARG A 157 17.57 0.27 1.67
N LEU A 158 18.14 0.77 0.57
CA LEU A 158 17.70 2.01 -0.05
C LEU A 158 16.24 1.90 -0.51
N LEU A 159 15.87 0.78 -1.14
CA LEU A 159 14.49 0.51 -1.55
C LEU A 159 13.53 0.46 -0.34
N GLN A 160 13.95 -0.17 0.78
CA GLN A 160 13.12 -0.17 2.00
C GLN A 160 12.95 1.23 2.59
N ASP A 161 13.95 2.11 2.50
CA ASP A 161 13.86 3.50 2.93
C ASP A 161 12.97 4.37 2.04
N GLU A 162 12.92 4.09 0.74
CA GLU A 162 11.97 4.71 -0.18
C GLU A 162 10.53 4.28 0.15
N LYS A 163 10.30 2.99 0.33
CA LYS A 163 9.00 2.46 0.74
C LYS A 163 8.57 3.00 2.10
N ALA A 164 9.47 3.05 3.09
CA ALA A 164 9.16 3.62 4.39
C ALA A 164 8.62 5.06 4.30
N ARG A 165 9.20 5.89 3.42
CA ARG A 165 8.70 7.24 3.15
C ARG A 165 7.33 7.23 2.48
N LEU A 166 7.12 6.36 1.50
CA LEU A 166 5.85 6.23 0.79
C LEU A 166 4.69 5.86 1.73
N TYR A 167 4.96 4.97 2.70
CA TYR A 167 3.97 4.49 3.66
C TYR A 167 3.96 5.24 5.00
N GLY A 168 4.59 6.43 5.06
CA GLY A 168 4.57 7.26 6.26
C GLY A 168 5.20 6.60 7.50
N TYR A 169 6.16 5.72 7.28
CA TYR A 169 6.88 4.94 8.31
C TYR A 169 6.02 3.96 9.11
N ASP A 170 4.84 3.61 8.61
CA ASP A 170 4.04 2.49 9.11
C ASP A 170 4.23 1.27 8.20
N PRO A 171 4.89 0.20 8.67
CA PRO A 171 5.13 -1.00 7.86
C PRO A 171 3.85 -1.82 7.63
N ALA A 172 2.75 -1.54 8.34
CA ALA A 172 1.46 -2.17 8.07
C ALA A 172 0.74 -1.48 6.91
N TYR A 173 0.22 -2.26 5.96
CA TYR A 173 -0.72 -1.73 4.97
C TYR A 173 -1.98 -1.24 5.67
N LYS A 174 -2.51 -0.10 5.20
CA LYS A 174 -3.83 0.36 5.60
C LYS A 174 -4.89 -0.50 4.92
N LEU A 175 -5.89 -0.90 5.70
CA LEU A 175 -6.98 -1.78 5.29
C LEU A 175 -8.29 -0.97 5.22
N PRO A 176 -9.25 -1.37 4.37
CA PRO A 176 -9.24 -2.57 3.51
C PRO A 176 -8.23 -2.51 2.36
N LEU A 177 -7.89 -3.67 1.80
CA LEU A 177 -7.29 -3.74 0.48
C LEU A 177 -8.41 -3.70 -0.56
N HIS A 178 -8.30 -2.84 -1.55
CA HIS A 178 -9.18 -2.78 -2.71
C HIS A 178 -8.56 -3.62 -3.82
N ILE A 179 -9.19 -4.75 -4.14
CA ILE A 179 -8.74 -5.67 -5.18
C ILE A 179 -9.61 -5.45 -6.40
N VAL A 180 -8.97 -5.04 -7.50
CA VAL A 180 -9.63 -4.85 -8.78
C VAL A 180 -9.28 -6.02 -9.70
N GLU A 181 -10.29 -6.82 -10.04
CA GLU A 181 -10.21 -7.87 -11.05
C GLU A 181 -10.52 -7.27 -12.43
N THR A 182 -9.66 -7.55 -13.41
CA THR A 182 -9.78 -7.13 -14.81
C THR A 182 -9.53 -8.34 -15.72
N SER A 183 -9.77 -8.22 -17.03
CA SER A 183 -9.43 -9.30 -17.97
C SER A 183 -7.92 -9.58 -18.04
N ARG A 184 -7.09 -8.60 -17.64
CA ARG A 184 -5.63 -8.64 -17.66
C ARG A 184 -5.01 -9.21 -16.38
N GLY A 185 -5.80 -9.37 -15.32
CA GLY A 185 -5.34 -9.84 -14.01
C GLY A 185 -5.91 -9.00 -12.88
N ILE A 186 -5.25 -9.06 -11.72
CA ILE A 186 -5.67 -8.29 -10.54
C ILE A 186 -4.74 -7.12 -10.27
N LEU A 187 -5.30 -6.04 -9.76
CA LEU A 187 -4.59 -4.92 -9.15
C LEU A 187 -5.00 -4.86 -7.68
N VAL A 188 -4.06 -4.59 -6.80
CA VAL A 188 -4.33 -4.54 -5.35
C VAL A 188 -3.86 -3.20 -4.83
N PHE A 189 -4.77 -2.45 -4.21
CA PHE A 189 -4.51 -1.13 -3.66
C PHE A 189 -4.75 -1.15 -2.16
N SER A 190 -3.84 -0.57 -1.37
CA SER A 190 -4.06 -0.34 0.05
C SER A 190 -4.97 0.87 0.28
N ASP A 191 -5.60 0.94 1.46
CA ASP A 191 -6.33 2.14 1.90
C ASP A 191 -5.38 3.28 2.34
N GLY A 192 -4.09 3.17 2.02
CA GLY A 192 -3.09 4.20 2.29
C GLY A 192 -3.07 5.25 1.17
N PRO A 193 -2.40 6.40 1.38
CA PRO A 193 -2.35 7.47 0.38
C PRO A 193 -1.86 7.02 -1.00
N ALA A 194 -0.88 6.10 -1.05
CA ALA A 194 -0.35 5.58 -2.30
C ALA A 194 -1.36 4.70 -3.04
N GLY A 195 -2.08 3.84 -2.31
CA GLY A 195 -3.05 2.90 -2.85
C GLY A 195 -4.36 3.58 -3.25
N GLN A 196 -4.93 4.45 -2.40
CA GLN A 196 -6.12 5.24 -2.73
C GLN A 196 -5.91 6.06 -4.01
N LYS A 197 -4.78 6.77 -4.11
CA LYS A 197 -4.45 7.51 -5.33
C LYS A 197 -4.28 6.58 -6.53
N GLY A 198 -3.70 5.40 -6.35
CA GLY A 198 -3.59 4.41 -7.44
C GLY A 198 -4.94 3.90 -7.92
N LEU A 199 -5.89 3.71 -7.00
CA LEU A 199 -7.26 3.30 -7.29
C LEU A 199 -8.03 4.41 -8.03
N GLU A 200 -7.89 5.67 -7.57
CA GLU A 200 -8.44 6.85 -8.23
C GLU A 200 -7.93 6.98 -9.67
N GLU A 201 -6.60 6.93 -9.87
CA GLU A 201 -5.97 7.01 -11.19
C GLU A 201 -6.37 5.83 -12.10
N PHE A 202 -6.57 4.64 -11.52
CA PHE A 202 -7.06 3.47 -12.26
C PHE A 202 -8.49 3.70 -12.77
N TYR A 203 -9.40 4.15 -11.92
CA TYR A 203 -10.77 4.43 -12.34
C TYR A 203 -10.85 5.59 -13.32
N GLN A 204 -10.02 6.63 -13.13
CA GLN A 204 -9.92 7.72 -14.09
C GLN A 204 -9.43 7.21 -15.44
N HIS A 205 -8.44 6.31 -15.45
CA HIS A 205 -7.98 5.65 -16.68
C HIS A 205 -9.09 4.86 -17.37
N LEU A 206 -9.92 4.13 -16.62
CA LEU A 206 -11.09 3.44 -17.20
C LEU A 206 -12.11 4.41 -17.78
N ALA A 207 -12.44 5.48 -17.06
CA ALA A 207 -13.40 6.50 -17.52
C ALA A 207 -12.89 7.22 -18.78
N ASP A 208 -11.61 7.56 -18.82
CA ASP A 208 -10.98 8.25 -19.95
C ASP A 208 -10.99 7.41 -21.24
N ASN A 209 -10.98 6.09 -21.10
CA ASN A 209 -10.88 5.16 -22.21
C ASN A 209 -12.15 4.31 -22.39
N TYR A 210 -13.27 4.64 -21.73
CA TYR A 210 -14.45 3.76 -21.64
C TYR A 210 -15.03 3.34 -23.00
N TRP A 211 -15.05 4.24 -23.99
CA TRP A 211 -15.53 3.94 -25.35
C TRP A 211 -14.40 3.56 -26.34
N TRP A 212 -13.15 3.44 -25.89
CA TRP A 212 -12.04 3.11 -26.78
C TRP A 212 -12.02 1.61 -27.08
N ILE A 213 -11.88 1.24 -28.36
CA ILE A 213 -11.91 -0.15 -28.83
C ILE A 213 -10.74 -0.99 -28.25
N HIS A 214 -9.67 -0.34 -27.79
CA HIS A 214 -8.47 -0.98 -27.22
C HIS A 214 -8.37 -0.80 -25.69
N SER A 215 -9.43 -0.32 -25.03
CA SER A 215 -9.47 -0.18 -23.57
C SER A 215 -9.61 -1.54 -22.87
N GLU A 216 -9.94 -1.54 -21.58
CA GLU A 216 -10.19 -2.76 -20.81
C GLU A 216 -11.41 -3.52 -21.40
N PRO A 217 -11.20 -4.70 -22.02
CA PRO A 217 -12.24 -5.35 -22.82
C PRO A 217 -13.20 -6.22 -22.00
N GLY A 218 -12.93 -6.41 -20.71
CA GLY A 218 -13.66 -7.37 -19.88
C GLY A 218 -14.26 -6.73 -18.63
N PRO A 219 -15.04 -7.53 -17.87
CA PRO A 219 -15.66 -7.04 -16.67
C PRO A 219 -14.60 -6.57 -15.68
N VAL A 220 -14.87 -5.42 -15.07
CA VAL A 220 -14.09 -4.90 -13.96
C VAL A 220 -14.90 -5.13 -12.69
N LYS A 221 -14.28 -5.79 -11.71
CA LYS A 221 -14.89 -6.02 -10.40
C LYS A 221 -13.98 -5.50 -9.31
N GLN A 222 -14.54 -4.80 -8.33
CA GLN A 222 -13.82 -4.43 -7.12
C GLN A 222 -14.30 -5.27 -5.94
N TYR A 223 -13.37 -5.71 -5.12
CA TYR A 223 -13.59 -6.38 -3.84
C TYR A 223 -12.82 -5.67 -2.74
N ASP A 224 -13.41 -5.62 -1.55
CA ASP A 224 -12.71 -5.10 -0.36
C ASP A 224 -12.31 -6.26 0.56
N MET A 225 -11.05 -6.25 1.01
CA MET A 225 -10.49 -7.29 1.87
C MET A 225 -9.86 -6.69 3.13
N HIS A 226 -10.37 -7.09 4.31
CA HIS A 226 -9.89 -6.58 5.61
C HIS A 226 -8.72 -7.39 6.20
N SER A 227 -7.89 -7.99 5.34
CA SER A 227 -6.70 -8.72 5.75
C SER A 227 -5.66 -8.69 4.64
N VAL A 228 -4.40 -9.03 4.96
CA VAL A 228 -3.31 -9.11 3.98
C VAL A 228 -2.90 -10.57 3.77
N PRO A 229 -3.45 -11.26 2.74
CA PRO A 229 -2.98 -12.59 2.37
C PRO A 229 -1.54 -12.55 1.88
N ALA A 230 -0.74 -13.54 2.27
CA ALA A 230 0.66 -13.61 1.85
C ALA A 230 0.84 -13.73 0.33
N SER A 231 -0.16 -14.24 -0.39
CA SER A 231 -0.16 -14.31 -1.87
C SER A 231 -0.35 -12.95 -2.53
N LEU A 232 -1.09 -12.03 -1.90
CA LEU A 232 -1.39 -10.70 -2.44
C LEU A 232 -0.39 -9.65 -2.00
N ALA A 233 0.32 -9.84 -0.89
CA ALA A 233 1.28 -8.88 -0.37
C ALA A 233 2.30 -8.32 -1.39
N PRO A 234 2.83 -9.09 -2.35
CA PRO A 234 3.73 -8.57 -3.38
C PRO A 234 3.05 -7.67 -4.43
N LEU A 235 1.73 -7.73 -4.54
CA LEU A 235 0.93 -7.01 -5.54
C LEU A 235 0.37 -5.70 -5.01
N ILE A 236 0.34 -5.51 -3.69
CA ILE A 236 -0.21 -4.31 -3.06
C ILE A 236 0.58 -3.08 -3.50
N ASP A 237 -0.15 -2.12 -4.08
CA ASP A 237 0.34 -0.87 -4.65
C ASP A 237 1.46 -1.04 -5.70
N ALA A 238 1.58 -2.21 -6.31
CA ALA A 238 2.64 -2.52 -7.27
C ALA A 238 2.56 -1.68 -8.56
N SER A 239 1.39 -1.07 -8.83
CA SER A 239 1.18 -0.11 -9.91
C SER A 239 1.88 1.23 -9.65
N CYS A 240 2.16 1.57 -8.40
CA CYS A 240 2.83 2.80 -8.02
C CYS A 240 4.34 2.69 -8.24
N ARG A 241 4.87 3.46 -9.19
CA ARG A 241 6.30 3.53 -9.50
C ARG A 241 6.82 4.93 -9.34
N LYS A 242 8.06 5.06 -8.90
CA LYS A 242 8.75 6.34 -8.85
C LYS A 242 9.45 6.55 -10.19
N ASP A 243 9.02 7.58 -10.90
CA ASP A 243 9.64 7.99 -12.16
C ASP A 243 11.07 8.48 -11.89
N PRO A 244 12.09 7.91 -12.56
CA PRO A 244 13.49 8.20 -12.26
C PRO A 244 13.92 9.62 -12.67
N ASP A 245 13.26 10.21 -13.67
CA ASP A 245 13.63 11.50 -14.23
C ASP A 245 13.02 12.66 -13.43
N THR A 246 11.77 12.52 -13.02
CA THR A 246 10.99 13.54 -12.32
C THR A 246 10.95 13.34 -10.82
N GLY A 247 11.27 12.13 -10.34
CA GLY A 247 11.16 11.73 -8.94
C GLY A 247 9.72 11.62 -8.42
N ARG A 248 8.71 11.75 -9.30
CA ARG A 248 7.29 11.69 -8.95
C ARG A 248 6.78 10.26 -9.01
N TYR A 249 5.75 9.97 -8.21
CA TYR A 249 5.05 8.69 -8.33
C TYR A 249 4.08 8.74 -9.51
N VAL A 250 4.16 7.71 -10.35
CA VAL A 250 3.34 7.44 -11.53
C VAL A 250 2.68 6.07 -11.37
N TYR A 251 1.53 5.89 -12.01
CA TYR A 251 0.74 4.66 -11.90
C TYR A 251 0.63 3.98 -13.25
N GLU A 252 0.99 2.69 -13.29
CA GLU A 252 0.97 1.88 -14.50
C GLU A 252 0.05 0.66 -14.30
N PHE A 253 -0.91 0.49 -15.20
CA PHE A 253 -1.98 -0.51 -15.10
C PHE A 253 -1.89 -1.62 -16.15
N THR A 254 -0.96 -1.51 -17.11
CA THR A 254 -0.86 -2.37 -18.28
C THR A 254 -0.10 -3.67 -18.03
N ASP A 255 0.83 -3.67 -17.06
CA ASP A 255 1.66 -4.80 -16.70
C ASP A 255 1.27 -5.31 -15.30
N SER A 256 0.16 -6.06 -15.18
CA SER A 256 -0.10 -6.80 -13.93
C SER A 256 0.73 -8.08 -13.94
N PRO A 257 1.74 -8.23 -13.08
CA PRO A 257 2.55 -9.42 -13.03
C PRO A 257 1.76 -10.47 -12.26
N VAL A 258 1.36 -11.54 -12.95
CA VAL A 258 0.72 -12.74 -12.40
C VAL A 258 -0.79 -12.61 -12.22
N ARG A 259 -1.54 -13.46 -12.93
CA ARG A 259 -2.88 -13.89 -12.52
C ARG A 259 -2.74 -14.56 -11.16
N ALA A 260 -2.81 -13.78 -10.09
CA ALA A 260 -3.01 -14.32 -8.76
C ALA A 260 -4.49 -14.59 -8.61
N ASP A 261 -4.85 -15.84 -8.36
CA ASP A 261 -6.23 -16.19 -8.03
C ASP A 261 -6.58 -15.47 -6.72
N LEU A 262 -7.74 -14.82 -6.73
CA LEU A 262 -8.29 -14.19 -5.53
C LEU A 262 -8.48 -15.28 -4.47
N PRO A 263 -7.94 -15.10 -3.25
CA PRO A 263 -8.17 -16.04 -2.17
C PRO A 263 -9.67 -16.10 -1.86
N ASP A 264 -10.27 -17.29 -1.97
CA ASP A 264 -11.68 -17.51 -1.62
C ASP A 264 -12.70 -16.63 -2.42
N GLU A 265 -12.54 -16.49 -3.75
CA GLU A 265 -13.52 -15.77 -4.64
C GLU A 265 -14.98 -16.08 -4.35
N ARG A 266 -15.28 -17.33 -3.98
CA ARG A 266 -16.64 -17.82 -3.69
C ARG A 266 -17.30 -17.16 -2.48
N LYS A 267 -16.57 -16.36 -1.69
CA LYS A 267 -17.06 -15.68 -0.47
C LYS A 267 -16.99 -14.16 -0.55
N LEU A 268 -16.43 -13.60 -1.63
CA LEU A 268 -16.30 -12.15 -1.78
C LEU A 268 -17.42 -11.65 -2.70
N GLU A 269 -18.29 -10.82 -2.15
CA GLU A 269 -19.25 -10.07 -2.96
C GLU A 269 -18.57 -8.82 -3.51
N PRO A 270 -18.64 -8.56 -4.82
CA PRO A 270 -18.02 -7.37 -5.38
C PRO A 270 -18.74 -6.12 -4.88
N VAL A 271 -17.96 -5.15 -4.40
CA VAL A 271 -18.49 -3.82 -4.04
C VAL A 271 -18.84 -3.00 -5.27
N PHE A 272 -18.24 -3.35 -6.41
CA PHE A 272 -18.53 -2.77 -7.71
C PHE A 272 -18.34 -3.78 -8.83
N PHE A 273 -19.20 -3.70 -9.84
CA PHE A 273 -19.16 -4.51 -11.04
C PHE A 273 -19.55 -3.65 -12.24
N THR A 274 -18.78 -3.77 -13.31
CA THR A 274 -19.16 -3.31 -14.64
C THR A 274 -18.69 -4.34 -15.66
N ASP A 275 -19.48 -4.60 -16.69
CA ASP A 275 -19.10 -5.48 -17.80
C ASP A 275 -18.21 -4.77 -18.83
N MET A 276 -17.96 -3.47 -18.63
CA MET A 276 -17.27 -2.57 -19.56
C MET A 276 -17.94 -2.47 -20.94
N THR A 277 -19.21 -2.87 -21.07
CA THR A 277 -19.96 -2.66 -22.31
C THR A 277 -20.17 -1.16 -22.53
N PRO A 278 -19.74 -0.59 -23.67
CA PRO A 278 -19.87 0.84 -23.93
C PRO A 278 -21.34 1.28 -23.97
N SER A 279 -21.79 1.92 -22.89
CA SER A 279 -23.14 2.44 -22.73
C SER A 279 -23.15 3.69 -21.85
N ALA A 280 -24.13 4.56 -22.07
CA ALA A 280 -24.32 5.77 -21.27
C ALA A 280 -24.56 5.44 -19.78
N GLU A 281 -25.32 4.37 -19.51
CA GLU A 281 -25.63 3.92 -18.16
C GLU A 281 -24.40 3.34 -17.46
N GLY A 282 -23.67 2.44 -18.13
CA GLY A 282 -22.46 1.82 -17.58
C GLY A 282 -21.38 2.85 -17.24
N TYR A 283 -21.19 3.86 -18.09
CA TYR A 283 -20.27 4.95 -17.79
C TYR A 283 -20.70 5.82 -16.62
N ARG A 284 -22.00 6.17 -16.53
CA ARG A 284 -22.51 6.91 -15.38
C ARG A 284 -22.27 6.14 -14.09
N ASN A 285 -22.64 4.86 -14.06
CA ASN A 285 -22.41 3.99 -12.90
C ASN A 285 -20.93 3.94 -12.52
N LEU A 286 -20.02 3.84 -13.50
CA LEU A 286 -18.57 3.88 -13.27
C LEU A 286 -18.13 5.20 -12.64
N THR A 287 -18.56 6.34 -13.19
CA THR A 287 -18.14 7.67 -12.71
C THR A 287 -18.78 8.05 -11.38
N GLU A 288 -20.02 7.63 -11.11
CA GLU A 288 -20.71 7.86 -9.84
C GLU A 288 -20.10 7.02 -8.72
N PHE A 289 -19.75 5.76 -9.00
CA PHE A 289 -19.07 4.90 -8.03
C PHE A 289 -17.67 5.40 -7.69
N SER A 290 -16.87 5.71 -8.71
CA SER A 290 -15.46 6.09 -8.53
C SER A 290 -15.25 7.56 -8.18
N GLY A 291 -16.26 8.40 -8.36
CA GLY A 291 -16.13 9.86 -8.22
C GLY A 291 -15.29 10.49 -9.34
N CYS A 292 -15.08 9.79 -10.46
CA CYS A 292 -14.27 10.31 -11.57
C CYS A 292 -14.83 11.63 -12.10
N GLY A 293 -13.92 12.57 -12.32
CA GLY A 293 -14.23 13.90 -12.83
C GLY A 293 -14.14 13.99 -14.34
N MET A 294 -14.78 15.03 -14.86
CA MET A 294 -14.56 15.46 -16.24
C MET A 294 -13.14 16.00 -16.40
N ASN A 295 -12.39 15.47 -17.37
CA ASN A 295 -11.07 15.92 -17.74
C ASN A 295 -10.96 16.05 -19.27
N ARG A 296 -9.78 16.38 -19.79
CA ARG A 296 -9.60 16.56 -21.24
C ARG A 296 -9.86 15.30 -22.07
N CYS A 297 -9.57 14.12 -21.51
CA CYS A 297 -9.72 12.83 -22.20
C CYS A 297 -11.18 12.40 -22.31
N ASN A 298 -12.00 12.72 -21.30
CA ASN A 298 -13.41 12.31 -21.26
C ASN A 298 -14.43 13.47 -21.39
N ALA A 299 -13.98 14.73 -21.53
CA ALA A 299 -14.89 15.87 -21.63
C ALA A 299 -15.91 15.74 -22.76
N ASP A 300 -15.48 15.24 -23.91
CA ASP A 300 -16.38 15.08 -25.04
C ASP A 300 -17.41 13.96 -24.80
N ILE A 301 -17.06 12.92 -24.04
CA ILE A 301 -18.02 11.91 -23.58
C ILE A 301 -19.10 12.57 -22.71
N TYR A 302 -18.69 13.30 -21.66
CA TYR A 302 -19.63 14.00 -20.78
C TYR A 302 -20.56 14.94 -21.56
N ARG A 303 -20.00 15.68 -22.51
CA ARG A 303 -20.76 16.60 -23.36
C ARG A 303 -21.77 15.88 -24.23
N LEU A 304 -21.36 14.80 -24.90
CA LEU A 304 -22.26 13.97 -25.70
C LEU A 304 -23.38 13.36 -24.84
N LEU A 305 -23.06 12.85 -23.66
CA LEU A 305 -24.05 12.33 -22.72
C LEU A 305 -24.99 13.42 -22.16
N SER A 306 -24.56 14.67 -22.10
CA SER A 306 -25.46 15.78 -21.77
C SER A 306 -26.44 16.06 -22.91
N LEU A 307 -25.94 16.06 -24.15
CA LEU A 307 -26.76 16.30 -25.36
C LEU A 307 -27.82 15.22 -25.60
N THR A 308 -27.59 13.98 -25.16
CA THR A 308 -28.63 12.93 -25.20
C THR A 308 -29.79 13.19 -24.23
N ARG A 309 -29.60 14.05 -23.21
CA ARG A 309 -30.65 14.37 -22.23
C ARG A 309 -31.44 15.62 -22.61
N HIS A 310 -30.76 16.63 -23.14
CA HIS A 310 -31.37 17.89 -23.55
C HIS A 310 -30.46 18.63 -24.52
N PHE A 311 -31.06 19.43 -25.38
CA PHE A 311 -30.33 20.32 -26.27
C PHE A 311 -29.65 21.44 -25.48
N ASP A 312 -28.34 21.60 -25.67
CA ASP A 312 -27.54 22.68 -25.09
C ASP A 312 -26.77 23.42 -26.19
N ARG A 313 -27.29 24.59 -26.56
CA ARG A 313 -26.69 25.48 -27.55
C ARG A 313 -25.29 25.95 -27.16
N GLN A 314 -25.06 26.24 -25.88
CA GLN A 314 -23.77 26.78 -25.43
C GLN A 314 -22.69 25.71 -25.51
N LEU A 315 -23.02 24.49 -25.09
CA LEU A 315 -22.14 23.33 -25.19
C LEU A 315 -21.80 23.02 -26.66
N ILE A 316 -22.78 23.01 -27.57
CA ILE A 316 -22.52 22.72 -28.99
C ILE A 316 -21.58 23.77 -29.60
N LEU A 317 -21.70 25.03 -29.21
CA LEU A 317 -20.87 26.11 -29.74
C LEU A 317 -19.51 26.25 -29.02
N ASP A 318 -19.25 25.48 -27.96
CA ASP A 318 -17.99 25.50 -27.22
C ASP A 318 -16.81 25.10 -28.15
N PRO A 319 -15.79 25.95 -28.35
CA PRO A 319 -14.61 25.62 -29.14
C PRO A 319 -13.82 24.42 -28.59
N ALA A 320 -13.99 24.06 -27.32
CA ALA A 320 -13.35 22.90 -26.72
C ALA A 320 -14.12 21.59 -26.97
N PHE A 321 -15.34 21.62 -27.52
CA PHE A 321 -16.08 20.42 -27.92
C PHE A 321 -15.63 19.94 -29.30
N SER A 322 -15.03 18.75 -29.37
CA SER A 322 -14.45 18.25 -30.63
C SER A 322 -15.51 17.95 -31.68
N TYR A 323 -16.70 17.53 -31.27
CA TYR A 323 -17.80 17.17 -32.16
C TYR A 323 -18.71 18.36 -32.54
N ARG A 324 -18.37 19.59 -32.13
CA ARG A 324 -19.20 20.78 -32.37
C ARG A 324 -19.70 20.94 -33.81
N HIS A 325 -18.88 20.58 -34.80
CA HIS A 325 -19.21 20.75 -36.21
C HIS A 325 -20.30 19.78 -36.66
N GLN A 326 -20.38 18.60 -36.05
CA GLN A 326 -21.42 17.60 -36.33
C GLN A 326 -22.76 18.04 -35.77
N PHE A 327 -22.78 18.77 -34.65
CA PHE A 327 -24.01 19.23 -34.00
C PHE A 327 -24.44 20.65 -34.42
N ARG A 328 -23.61 21.36 -35.18
CA ARG A 328 -23.85 22.77 -35.55
C ARG A 328 -25.15 22.97 -36.33
N GLU A 329 -25.50 22.03 -37.21
CA GLU A 329 -26.73 22.08 -37.99
C GLU A 329 -27.97 22.16 -37.10
N PHE A 330 -28.00 21.40 -36.00
CA PHE A 330 -29.11 21.44 -35.04
C PHE A 330 -29.25 22.80 -34.34
N VAL A 331 -28.13 23.49 -34.08
CA VAL A 331 -28.16 24.87 -33.56
C VAL A 331 -28.77 25.83 -34.57
N GLU A 332 -28.41 25.71 -35.85
CA GLU A 332 -28.93 26.56 -36.90
C GLU A 332 -30.44 26.33 -37.13
N ARG A 333 -30.88 25.06 -37.12
CA ARG A 333 -32.30 24.66 -37.17
C ARG A 333 -33.09 25.20 -35.97
N MET A 334 -32.57 25.02 -34.75
CA MET A 334 -33.20 25.53 -33.53
C MET A 334 -33.27 27.05 -33.49
N ASP A 335 -32.20 27.75 -33.89
CA ASP A 335 -32.20 29.22 -33.97
C ASP A 335 -33.17 29.74 -35.05
N SER A 336 -33.43 28.98 -36.13
CA SER A 336 -34.42 29.32 -37.16
C SER A 336 -35.85 29.15 -36.65
N PHE A 337 -36.12 28.03 -35.95
CA PHE A 337 -37.38 27.78 -35.25
C PHE A 337 -37.71 28.89 -34.25
N LEU A 338 -36.76 29.24 -33.37
CA LEU A 338 -36.94 30.30 -32.37
C LEU A 338 -37.15 31.69 -32.99
N ARG A 339 -36.62 31.93 -34.19
CA ARG A 339 -36.83 33.18 -34.96
C ARG A 339 -38.14 33.23 -35.74
N GLY A 340 -38.98 32.19 -35.65
CA GLY A 340 -40.29 32.13 -36.32
C GLY A 340 -40.23 31.76 -37.80
N ASN A 341 -39.08 31.25 -38.28
CA ASN A 341 -38.91 30.70 -39.63
C ASN A 341 -38.56 29.20 -39.56
N PRO A 342 -39.44 28.34 -39.05
CA PRO A 342 -39.13 26.93 -38.78
C PRO A 342 -38.98 26.06 -40.04
N GLY A 343 -39.50 26.48 -41.19
CA GLY A 343 -39.63 25.58 -42.34
C GLY A 343 -40.49 24.36 -42.00
N ASP A 344 -40.01 23.15 -42.31
CA ASP A 344 -40.63 21.84 -41.97
C ASP A 344 -40.12 21.25 -40.64
N ASP A 345 -39.37 22.02 -39.85
CA ASP A 345 -38.83 21.57 -38.57
C ASP A 345 -39.68 22.05 -37.39
N ASP A 346 -39.91 21.15 -36.44
CA ASP A 346 -40.36 21.50 -35.10
C ASP A 346 -39.31 21.08 -34.06
N MET A 347 -39.48 21.54 -32.83
CA MET A 347 -38.55 21.24 -31.74
C MET A 347 -38.41 19.73 -31.49
N GLY A 348 -39.49 18.95 -31.62
CA GLY A 348 -39.45 17.50 -31.40
C GLY A 348 -38.62 16.80 -32.48
N LYS A 349 -38.88 17.10 -33.74
CA LYS A 349 -38.14 16.55 -34.89
C LYS A 349 -36.65 16.88 -34.85
N ILE A 350 -36.28 18.11 -34.47
CA ILE A 350 -34.87 18.49 -34.33
C ILE A 350 -34.18 17.69 -33.22
N LEU A 351 -34.87 17.44 -32.10
CA LEU A 351 -34.34 16.64 -30.99
C LEU A 351 -34.24 15.15 -31.37
N ASP A 352 -35.26 14.62 -32.02
CA ASP A 352 -35.29 13.22 -32.49
C ASP A 352 -34.16 12.97 -33.50
N ASP A 353 -33.95 13.88 -34.45
CA ASP A 353 -32.85 13.79 -35.43
C ASP A 353 -31.46 13.93 -34.78
N MET A 354 -31.37 14.65 -33.65
CA MET A 354 -30.12 14.80 -32.90
C MET A 354 -29.81 13.57 -32.05
N HIS A 355 -30.84 12.81 -31.65
CA HIS A 355 -30.73 11.63 -30.81
C HIS A 355 -30.65 10.31 -31.59
N GLY A 356 -31.11 10.29 -32.84
CA GLY A 356 -30.94 9.17 -33.78
C GLY A 356 -29.54 9.09 -34.38
#